data_AF-A0A4P9VZY4-F1
#
_entry.id   AF-A0A4P9VZY4-F1
#
_cell.length_a   1.000
_cell.length_b   1.000
_cell.length_c   1.000
_cell.angle_alpha   90.00
_cell.angle_beta   90.00
_cell.angle_gamma   90.00
#
_symmetry.space_group_name_H-M   'P 1'
#
loop_
_entity.id
_entity.type
_entity.pdbx_description
1 polymer ?
#
loop_
_entity_poly.entity_id
_entity_poly.type
_entity_poly.pdbx_seq_one_letter_code
_entity_poly.pdbx_strand_id
1 'polypeptide(L)'
;MSNIKTGLNAASSSSTPSNLTPAVEHHAHSDGTDDWTVPDDVKRHPFFVEIKTSVADALKELDQKIRSGDHGHHLLSSKKPKSLFGRVIQAGRVGLWEVNGRPIISMRPGNYWNWSPRHTWRGTTDVTNPIDFLGLTAAQVGQAEAMVVQDPQNRVC
;
A
#
# COMPACT_ATOMS: atom_id res chain seq x y z
N MET A 1 -0.40 -59.88 60.34
CA MET A 1 0.58 -60.57 59.48
C MET A 1 0.39 -60.05 58.07
N SER A 2 1.35 -59.71 57.24
CA SER A 2 2.75 -59.31 57.33
C SER A 2 3.06 -58.79 55.91
N ASN A 3 3.96 -57.81 55.81
CA ASN A 3 4.42 -57.18 54.57
C ASN A 3 4.90 -58.18 53.49
N ILE A 4 4.81 -57.80 52.21
CA ILE A 4 5.92 -57.93 51.25
C ILE A 4 5.98 -56.69 50.33
N LYS A 5 7.10 -55.97 50.40
CA LYS A 5 7.60 -54.97 49.45
C LYS A 5 8.38 -55.67 48.33
N THR A 6 8.26 -55.20 47.09
CA THR A 6 9.31 -55.20 46.04
C THR A 6 8.75 -54.36 44.88
N GLY A 7 9.37 -53.34 44.28
CA GLY A 7 10.73 -52.82 44.29
C GLY A 7 11.16 -52.54 42.85
N LEU A 8 11.50 -51.27 42.53
CA LEU A 8 12.31 -50.79 41.38
C LEU A 8 11.63 -50.86 39.98
N ASN A 9 11.73 -49.92 39.04
CA ASN A 9 12.85 -49.04 38.67
C ASN A 9 12.38 -47.81 37.85
N ALA A 10 13.26 -46.82 37.81
CA ALA A 10 13.14 -45.51 37.18
C ALA A 10 12.98 -45.51 35.64
N ALA A 11 12.28 -44.50 35.12
CA ALA A 11 12.71 -43.75 33.93
C ALA A 11 11.99 -42.39 33.88
N SER A 12 12.77 -41.34 34.09
CA SER A 12 12.47 -39.97 33.75
C SER A 12 12.39 -39.77 32.24
N SER A 13 11.28 -39.23 31.74
CA SER A 13 11.28 -38.42 30.51
C SER A 13 10.11 -37.46 30.53
N SER A 14 10.37 -36.27 31.07
CA SER A 14 9.67 -35.06 30.72
C SER A 14 9.82 -34.83 29.21
N SER A 15 8.77 -35.01 28.44
CA SER A 15 8.68 -34.48 27.08
C SER A 15 7.48 -33.55 27.00
N THR A 16 7.74 -32.29 27.32
CA THR A 16 6.99 -31.14 26.81
C THR A 16 7.10 -31.12 25.28
N PRO A 17 5.99 -31.07 24.52
CA PRO A 17 6.00 -30.48 23.20
C PRO A 17 5.61 -29.01 23.33
N SER A 18 6.64 -28.20 23.11
CA SER A 18 6.66 -26.76 22.98
C SER A 18 5.72 -26.24 21.88
N ASN A 19 5.39 -24.96 22.03
CA ASN A 19 4.87 -24.05 21.00
C ASN A 19 3.37 -24.16 20.67
N LEU A 20 2.54 -23.81 21.64
CA LEU A 20 1.39 -22.97 21.33
C LEU A 20 1.88 -21.53 21.29
N THR A 21 1.79 -20.94 20.10
CA THR A 21 1.91 -19.52 19.81
C THR A 21 1.27 -18.69 20.93
N PRO A 22 1.90 -17.64 21.46
CA PRO A 22 1.19 -16.76 22.37
C PRO A 22 0.01 -16.18 21.56
N ALA A 23 -1.21 -16.41 22.07
CA ALA A 23 -2.38 -15.72 21.59
C ALA A 23 -2.07 -14.22 21.68
N VAL A 24 -2.19 -13.52 20.56
CA VAL A 24 -2.05 -12.06 20.50
C VAL A 24 -3.03 -11.50 21.52
N GLU A 25 -2.50 -11.02 22.64
CA GLU A 25 -3.28 -10.27 23.63
C GLU A 25 -3.77 -9.01 22.91
N HIS A 26 -5.05 -9.03 22.54
CA HIS A 26 -5.77 -7.82 22.19
C HIS A 26 -5.88 -6.97 23.45
N HIS A 27 -4.88 -6.11 23.66
CA HIS A 27 -5.01 -5.00 24.59
C HIS A 27 -6.21 -4.16 24.14
N ALA A 28 -7.30 -4.27 24.90
CA ALA A 28 -8.44 -3.38 24.80
C ALA A 28 -7.96 -1.98 25.21
N HIS A 29 -7.68 -1.13 24.24
CA HIS A 29 -7.50 0.29 24.50
C HIS A 29 -8.89 0.93 24.58
N SER A 30 -9.32 1.21 25.81
CA SER A 30 -10.40 2.16 26.10
C SER A 30 -9.85 3.59 26.07
N ASP A 31 -10.75 4.54 25.77
CA ASP A 31 -10.58 6.00 25.74
C ASP A 31 -9.99 6.61 24.46
N GLY A 32 -10.86 6.77 23.47
CA GLY A 32 -11.40 8.12 23.18
C GLY A 32 -10.45 9.18 22.63
N THR A 33 -9.34 8.80 22.02
CA THR A 33 -8.54 9.70 21.18
C THR A 33 -8.12 8.93 19.93
N ASP A 34 -8.47 9.50 18.78
CA ASP A 34 -8.23 9.00 17.44
C ASP A 34 -6.72 8.99 17.13
N ASP A 35 -5.98 8.03 17.70
CA ASP A 35 -4.58 7.77 17.35
C ASP A 35 -4.53 7.04 16.00
N TRP A 36 -4.83 7.76 14.92
CA TRP A 36 -4.71 7.30 13.51
C TRP A 36 -3.24 7.12 13.08
N THR A 37 -2.43 6.52 13.95
CA THR A 37 -1.01 6.29 13.69
C THR A 37 -0.89 5.10 12.76
N VAL A 38 -0.24 5.30 11.61
CA VAL A 38 0.06 4.20 10.69
C VAL A 38 0.95 3.16 11.42
N PRO A 39 0.58 1.87 11.45
CA PRO A 39 1.40 0.84 12.10
C PRO A 39 2.82 0.80 11.55
N ASP A 40 3.79 0.54 12.41
CA ASP A 40 5.21 0.56 12.00
C ASP A 40 5.52 -0.50 10.92
N ASP A 41 4.79 -1.60 10.90
CA ASP A 41 4.91 -2.65 9.89
C ASP A 41 4.60 -2.11 8.49
N VAL A 42 3.61 -1.22 8.37
CA VAL A 42 3.22 -0.57 7.12
C VAL A 42 4.26 0.49 6.73
N LYS A 43 4.76 1.27 7.71
CA LYS A 43 5.81 2.26 7.48
C LYS A 43 7.12 1.66 6.94
N ARG A 44 7.42 0.41 7.30
CA ARG A 44 8.61 -0.32 6.83
C ARG A 44 8.48 -0.85 5.39
N HIS A 45 7.30 -0.77 4.78
CA HIS A 45 7.12 -1.25 3.41
C HIS A 45 7.88 -0.34 2.42
N PRO A 46 8.67 -0.89 1.47
CA PRO A 46 9.55 -0.09 0.60
C PRO A 46 8.78 0.87 -0.33
N PHE A 47 7.56 0.50 -0.70
CA PHE A 47 6.67 1.31 -1.54
C PHE A 47 5.60 2.04 -0.75
N PHE A 48 5.83 2.25 0.55
CA PHE A 48 4.99 3.10 1.38
C PHE A 48 5.48 4.54 1.34
N VAL A 49 4.54 5.46 1.16
CA VAL A 49 4.75 6.90 1.30
C VAL A 49 3.59 7.48 2.11
N GLU A 50 3.95 8.21 3.14
CA GLU A 50 3.01 8.98 3.96
C GLU A 50 2.75 10.35 3.34
N ILE A 51 1.49 10.74 3.23
CA ILE A 51 1.12 12.06 2.70
C ILE A 51 1.38 13.13 3.77
N LYS A 52 2.46 13.91 3.60
CA LYS A 52 2.80 15.02 4.51
C LYS A 52 2.24 16.38 4.09
N THR A 53 2.17 16.62 2.78
CA THR A 53 1.74 17.91 2.21
C THR A 53 0.55 17.75 1.29
N SER A 54 0.68 16.90 0.28
CA SER A 54 -0.37 16.64 -0.71
C SER A 54 -0.24 15.23 -1.28
N VAL A 55 -1.37 14.65 -1.68
CA VAL A 55 -1.41 13.37 -2.43
C VAL A 55 -0.51 13.46 -3.67
N ALA A 56 -0.48 14.63 -4.31
CA ALA A 56 0.37 14.89 -5.46
C ALA A 56 1.87 14.72 -5.14
N ASP A 57 2.34 15.23 -4.00
CA ASP A 57 3.75 15.09 -3.62
C ASP A 57 4.08 13.67 -3.16
N ALA A 58 3.16 13.02 -2.45
CA ALA A 58 3.32 11.62 -2.08
C ALA A 58 3.43 10.69 -3.30
N LEU A 59 2.62 10.93 -4.35
CA LEU A 59 2.72 10.18 -5.60
C LEU A 59 4.05 10.43 -6.33
N LYS A 60 4.64 11.63 -6.23
CA LYS A 60 5.98 11.91 -6.78
C LYS A 60 7.07 11.21 -5.98
N GLU A 61 6.99 11.21 -4.66
CA GLU A 61 7.95 10.48 -3.81
C GLU A 61 7.86 8.98 -4.08
N LEU A 62 6.65 8.43 -4.22
CA LEU A 62 6.46 7.03 -4.55
C LEU A 62 7.05 6.69 -5.93
N ASP A 63 6.81 7.54 -6.94
CA ASP A 63 7.42 7.39 -8.27
C ASP A 63 8.94 7.40 -8.22
N GLN A 64 9.55 8.24 -7.36
CA GLN A 64 10.98 8.24 -7.15
C GLN A 64 11.48 6.94 -6.50
N LYS A 65 10.77 6.43 -5.48
CA LYS A 65 11.12 5.14 -4.84
C LYS A 65 11.04 3.99 -5.84
N ILE A 66 9.99 3.93 -6.66
CA ILE A 66 9.83 2.92 -7.72
C ILE A 66 10.98 3.01 -8.73
N ARG A 67 11.28 4.20 -9.24
CA ARG A 67 12.38 4.40 -10.22
C ARG A 67 13.76 4.06 -9.66
N SER A 68 13.94 4.22 -8.35
CA SER A 68 15.21 3.93 -7.69
C SER A 68 15.39 2.44 -7.38
N GLY A 69 14.28 1.73 -7.16
CA GLY A 69 14.28 0.31 -6.84
C GLY A 69 14.28 -0.63 -8.04
N ASP A 70 13.88 -0.16 -9.24
CA ASP A 70 13.53 -1.08 -10.33
C ASP A 70 13.92 -0.60 -11.75
N HIS A 71 14.08 -1.56 -12.68
CA HIS A 71 14.71 -1.42 -14.01
C HIS A 71 13.84 -0.70 -15.05
N GLY A 72 13.45 0.54 -14.79
CA GLY A 72 12.75 1.41 -15.76
C GLY A 72 11.24 1.53 -15.56
N HIS A 73 10.77 1.15 -14.38
CA HIS A 73 9.37 1.25 -13.97
C HIS A 73 9.07 2.64 -13.42
N HIS A 74 7.84 3.10 -13.65
CA HIS A 74 7.37 4.41 -13.21
C HIS A 74 5.88 4.35 -12.90
N LEU A 75 5.45 5.21 -11.99
CA LEU A 75 4.04 5.44 -11.67
C LEU A 75 3.52 6.67 -12.42
N LEU A 76 4.34 7.72 -12.56
CA LEU A 76 3.91 8.98 -13.17
C LEU A 76 4.15 9.01 -14.68
N SER A 77 3.07 9.28 -15.40
CA SER A 77 3.07 9.42 -16.86
C SER A 77 4.00 10.54 -17.31
N SER A 78 4.92 10.21 -18.23
CA SER A 78 5.75 11.18 -18.94
C SER A 78 4.99 11.96 -20.02
N LYS A 79 3.76 11.55 -20.35
CA LYS A 79 2.95 12.20 -21.39
C LYS A 79 2.65 13.65 -21.02
N LYS A 80 2.90 14.55 -21.96
CA LYS A 80 2.52 15.97 -21.86
C LYS A 80 1.12 16.18 -22.42
N PRO A 81 0.27 17.00 -21.77
CA PRO A 81 -1.02 17.37 -22.32
C PRO A 81 -0.84 18.09 -23.67
N LYS A 82 -1.83 17.95 -24.54
CA LYS A 82 -1.90 18.57 -25.87
C LYS A 82 -2.94 19.69 -25.87
N SER A 83 -2.75 20.67 -26.76
CA SER A 83 -3.63 21.83 -26.85
C SER A 83 -5.04 21.51 -27.38
N LEU A 84 -5.18 20.44 -28.17
CA LEU A 84 -6.40 20.13 -28.90
C LEU A 84 -6.70 18.63 -28.87
N PHE A 85 -7.97 18.29 -28.64
CA PHE A 85 -8.57 16.95 -28.67
C PHE A 85 -8.01 15.95 -27.63
N GLY A 86 -8.85 15.00 -27.22
CA GLY A 86 -8.45 13.89 -26.32
C GLY A 86 -9.28 13.82 -25.03
N ARG A 87 -8.80 12.99 -24.09
CA ARG A 87 -9.39 12.84 -22.76
C ARG A 87 -8.93 13.98 -21.87
N VAL A 88 -9.88 14.66 -21.23
CA VAL A 88 -9.61 15.86 -20.44
C VAL A 88 -9.34 15.48 -18.99
N ILE A 89 -8.23 15.99 -18.45
CA ILE A 89 -7.95 15.99 -17.01
C ILE A 89 -8.12 17.42 -16.51
N GLN A 90 -9.05 17.62 -15.57
CA GLN A 90 -9.28 18.91 -14.92
C GLN A 90 -8.26 19.15 -13.80
N ALA A 91 -8.05 20.42 -13.43
CA ALA A 91 -7.27 20.75 -12.24
C ALA A 91 -7.91 20.12 -11.00
N GLY A 92 -7.09 19.60 -10.08
CA GLY A 92 -7.56 18.86 -8.90
C GLY A 92 -7.96 17.40 -9.18
N ARG A 93 -7.86 16.94 -10.45
CA ARG A 93 -8.10 15.55 -10.84
C ARG A 93 -6.82 14.92 -11.38
N VAL A 94 -6.77 13.60 -11.32
CA VAL A 94 -5.72 12.78 -11.92
C VAL A 94 -6.32 11.83 -12.94
N GLY A 95 -5.56 11.56 -14.00
CA GLY A 95 -5.91 10.58 -15.02
C GLY A 95 -5.32 9.22 -14.71
N LEU A 96 -6.13 8.18 -14.84
CA LEU A 96 -5.78 6.80 -14.59
C LEU A 96 -5.55 6.07 -15.91
N TRP A 97 -4.36 5.53 -16.06
CA TRP A 97 -3.93 4.76 -17.22
C TRP A 97 -3.50 3.38 -16.78
N GLU A 98 -3.87 2.38 -17.57
CA GLU A 98 -3.30 1.05 -17.44
C GLU A 98 -2.24 0.85 -18.53
N VAL A 99 -1.07 0.36 -18.14
CA VAL A 99 -0.01 -0.06 -19.06
C VAL A 99 0.43 -1.47 -18.68
N ASN A 100 0.15 -2.45 -19.55
CA ASN A 100 0.47 -3.87 -19.31
C ASN A 100 0.02 -4.38 -17.91
N GLY A 101 -1.19 -4.02 -17.48
CA GLY A 101 -1.72 -4.43 -16.16
C GLY A 101 -1.25 -3.58 -14.98
N ARG A 102 -0.56 -2.47 -15.23
CA ARG A 102 0.03 -1.61 -14.19
C ARG A 102 -0.59 -0.22 -14.13
N PRO A 103 -0.71 0.38 -12.94
CA PRO A 103 -1.23 1.72 -12.79
C PRO A 103 -0.20 2.77 -13.25
N ILE A 104 -0.66 3.71 -14.08
CA ILE A 104 0.07 4.91 -14.47
C ILE A 104 -0.82 6.12 -14.24
N ILE A 105 -0.30 7.14 -13.55
CA ILE A 105 -1.04 8.36 -13.19
C ILE A 105 -0.57 9.56 -14.02
N SER A 106 -1.52 10.29 -14.59
CA SER A 106 -1.29 11.62 -15.18
C SER A 106 -1.79 12.70 -14.21
N MET A 107 -0.87 13.53 -13.72
CA MET A 107 -1.20 14.61 -12.78
C MET A 107 -1.37 16.00 -13.43
N ARG A 108 -0.90 16.19 -14.66
CA ARG A 108 -0.96 17.51 -15.30
C ARG A 108 -2.37 17.72 -15.89
N PRO A 109 -3.03 18.85 -15.63
CA PRO A 109 -4.30 19.15 -16.27
C PRO A 109 -4.11 19.38 -17.77
N GLY A 110 -5.12 19.05 -18.56
CA GLY A 110 -5.14 19.24 -20.02
C GLY A 110 -5.65 18.02 -20.79
N ASN A 111 -5.49 18.05 -22.11
CA ASN A 111 -5.99 16.99 -23.00
C ASN A 111 -4.94 15.92 -23.25
N TYR A 112 -5.34 14.67 -23.16
CA TYR A 112 -4.47 13.52 -23.38
C TYR A 112 -4.96 12.66 -24.53
N TRP A 113 -4.04 12.39 -25.46
CA TRP A 113 -4.32 11.48 -26.54
C TRP A 113 -4.06 10.02 -26.12
N ASN A 114 -5.00 9.12 -26.44
CA ASN A 114 -4.77 7.68 -26.36
C ASN A 114 -4.66 7.00 -27.74
N TRP A 115 -3.46 6.96 -28.31
CA TRP A 115 -3.16 6.26 -29.57
C TRP A 115 -2.34 4.98 -29.38
N SER A 116 -1.84 4.73 -28.17
CA SER A 116 -0.98 3.57 -27.92
C SER A 116 -1.84 2.35 -27.61
N PRO A 117 -1.67 1.22 -28.31
CA PRO A 117 -2.41 -0.01 -28.02
C PRO A 117 -2.04 -0.60 -26.65
N ARG A 118 -0.92 -0.16 -26.06
CA ARG A 118 -0.45 -0.60 -24.74
C ARG A 118 -0.97 0.25 -23.59
N HIS A 119 -1.49 1.45 -23.86
CA HIS A 119 -1.97 2.36 -22.83
C HIS A 119 -3.50 2.40 -22.91
N THR A 120 -4.15 1.98 -21.84
CA THR A 120 -5.61 2.01 -21.76
C THR A 120 -6.02 3.11 -20.81
N TRP A 121 -6.78 4.08 -21.32
CA TRP A 121 -7.40 5.10 -20.48
C TRP A 121 -8.51 4.44 -19.64
N ARG A 122 -8.42 4.55 -18.32
CA ARG A 122 -9.42 3.98 -17.40
C ARG A 122 -10.36 5.02 -16.82
N GLY A 123 -9.92 6.27 -16.68
CA GLY A 123 -10.79 7.36 -16.23
C GLY A 123 -10.03 8.51 -15.59
N THR A 124 -10.78 9.40 -14.95
CA THR A 124 -10.24 10.41 -14.02
C THR A 124 -10.82 10.19 -12.63
N THR A 125 -10.03 10.52 -11.61
CA THR A 125 -10.49 10.61 -10.22
C THR A 125 -10.01 11.91 -9.60
N ASP A 126 -10.71 12.39 -8.58
CA ASP A 126 -10.30 13.59 -7.84
C ASP A 126 -9.11 13.24 -6.94
N VAL A 127 -8.17 14.16 -6.81
CA VAL A 127 -6.96 13.95 -5.98
C VAL A 127 -7.32 13.72 -4.51
N THR A 128 -8.44 14.29 -4.06
CA THR A 128 -8.95 14.17 -2.70
C THR A 128 -9.71 12.87 -2.45
N ASN A 129 -10.17 12.20 -3.50
CA ASN A 129 -10.93 10.96 -3.34
C ASN A 129 -9.98 9.79 -3.16
N PRO A 130 -10.41 8.74 -2.43
CA PRO A 130 -9.70 7.48 -2.44
C PRO A 130 -9.51 6.96 -3.88
N ILE A 131 -8.26 6.66 -4.20
CA ILE A 131 -7.79 6.03 -5.42
C ILE A 131 -7.52 4.57 -5.06
N ASP A 132 -8.27 3.66 -5.64
CA ASP A 132 -7.94 2.23 -5.66
C ASP A 132 -7.91 1.79 -7.13
N PHE A 133 -6.70 1.53 -7.64
CA PHE A 133 -6.50 1.27 -9.04
C PHE A 133 -5.30 0.37 -9.31
N LEU A 134 -5.57 -0.85 -9.79
CA LEU A 134 -4.54 -1.85 -10.18
C LEU A 134 -3.49 -2.11 -9.10
N GLY A 135 -3.92 -2.19 -7.84
CA GLY A 135 -3.04 -2.35 -6.70
C GLY A 135 -2.61 -1.02 -6.08
N LEU A 136 -2.62 0.10 -6.81
CA LEU A 136 -2.35 1.39 -6.20
C LEU A 136 -3.54 1.84 -5.34
N THR A 137 -3.34 1.84 -4.03
CA THR A 137 -4.26 2.46 -3.07
C THR A 137 -3.68 3.78 -2.62
N ALA A 138 -4.43 4.88 -2.66
CA ALA A 138 -4.08 6.17 -2.07
C ALA A 138 -5.35 6.84 -1.59
N ALA A 139 -5.34 7.57 -0.48
CA ALA A 139 -6.42 8.50 -0.16
C ALA A 139 -5.93 9.58 0.78
N GLN A 140 -6.84 10.47 1.15
CA GLN A 140 -6.57 11.56 2.06
C GLN A 140 -7.71 11.61 3.06
N VAL A 141 -7.40 11.53 4.36
CA VAL A 141 -8.42 11.46 5.43
C VAL A 141 -8.83 12.86 5.90
N GLY A 142 -8.05 13.89 5.59
CA GLY A 142 -8.38 15.30 5.86
C GLY A 142 -7.42 16.28 5.18
N GLN A 143 -7.65 17.59 5.33
CA GLN A 143 -6.79 18.63 4.73
C GLN A 143 -5.33 18.61 5.25
N ALA A 144 -5.05 17.89 6.35
CA ALA A 144 -3.74 17.82 6.99
C ALA A 144 -3.33 16.40 7.43
N GLU A 145 -4.06 15.35 7.04
CA GLU A 145 -3.86 13.99 7.57
C GLU A 145 -3.63 12.94 6.48
N ALA A 146 -2.67 12.05 6.78
CA ALA A 146 -2.02 11.17 5.83
C ALA A 146 -2.81 9.87 5.59
N MET A 147 -2.86 9.40 4.33
CA MET A 147 -3.16 8.00 4.04
C MET A 147 -2.09 7.36 3.17
N VAL A 148 -1.89 6.10 3.51
CA VAL A 148 -0.95 5.11 2.97
C VAL A 148 -1.11 4.98 1.46
N VAL A 149 -0.03 5.24 0.71
CA VAL A 149 0.06 4.74 -0.67
C VAL A 149 0.70 3.35 -0.65
N GLN A 150 -0.07 2.31 -0.93
CA GLN A 150 0.42 0.93 -0.99
C GLN A 150 0.13 0.36 -2.38
N ASP A 151 1.08 -0.37 -2.95
CA ASP A 151 0.85 -1.36 -4.02
C ASP A 151 0.91 -2.77 -3.40
N PRO A 152 -0.20 -3.32 -2.88
CA PRO A 152 -0.21 -4.60 -2.17
C PRO A 152 0.18 -5.79 -3.04
N GLN A 153 0.12 -5.63 -4.36
CA GLN A 153 0.38 -6.72 -5.29
C GLN A 153 1.72 -6.57 -6.01
N ASN A 154 2.50 -5.53 -5.68
CA ASN A 154 3.80 -5.26 -6.28
C ASN A 154 3.74 -5.35 -7.82
N ARG A 155 2.63 -4.96 -8.43
CA ARG A 155 2.42 -5.06 -9.88
C ARG A 155 3.15 -3.95 -10.63
N VAL A 156 3.64 -2.95 -9.90
CA VAL A 156 4.52 -1.92 -10.44
C VAL A 156 5.96 -2.44 -10.62
N CYS A 157 6.29 -3.61 -10.06
CA CYS A 157 7.50 -4.40 -10.34
C CYS A 157 7.33 -5.38 -11.51
#